data_AF-X1KNH1-F1
#
_entry.id   AF-X1KNH1-F1
#
_cell.length_a   1.000
_cell.length_b   1.000
_cell.length_c   1.000
_cell.angle_alpha   90.00
_cell.angle_beta   90.00
_cell.angle_gamma   90.00
#
_symmetry.space_group_name_H-M   'P 1'
#
loop_
_entity.id
_entity.type
_entity.pdbx_description
1 polymer ?
#
loop_
_entity_poly.entity_id
_entity_poly.type
_entity_poly.pdbx_seq_one_letter_code
_entity_poly.pdbx_strand_id
1 'polypeptide(L)'
;LILPKYHDKGVSCINQILDKILPVGERNNSLFILYNLLLQNKNEKDHSKKIVIIKNQSLSKPLTDREIDNLFRKGYNLKCSTIRERLPFIKCDRCKKFRKGLDEMVGSILIKNIRELPKITNTERGILCMLDVYFSGEKVSVNRIAEITNMNYQTIKKAIDNLRGKGILK
;
A
#
# COMPACT_ATOMS: atom_id res chain seq x y z
N LEU A 1 -26.12 -6.83 4.80
CA LEU A 1 -24.78 -6.18 4.85
C LEU A 1 -24.68 -5.22 3.67
N ILE A 2 -24.41 -3.92 3.89
CA ILE A 2 -24.03 -3.01 2.79
C ILE A 2 -22.54 -3.27 2.52
N LEU A 3 -22.26 -3.95 1.42
CA LEU A 3 -20.89 -4.28 1.01
C LEU A 3 -20.32 -3.17 0.10
N PRO A 4 -19.01 -2.88 0.17
CA PRO A 4 -18.37 -1.95 -0.76
C PRO A 4 -18.56 -2.43 -2.21
N LYS A 5 -18.90 -1.50 -3.13
CA LYS A 5 -19.17 -1.84 -4.55
C LYS A 5 -18.02 -2.56 -5.26
N TYR A 6 -16.78 -2.42 -4.78
CA TYR A 6 -15.58 -2.96 -5.43
C TYR A 6 -14.76 -3.82 -4.46
N HIS A 7 -15.13 -5.09 -4.33
CA HIS A 7 -14.33 -6.12 -3.67
C HIS A 7 -13.00 -6.41 -4.41
N ASP A 8 -12.91 -6.07 -5.69
CA ASP A 8 -11.85 -6.56 -6.58
C ASP A 8 -10.51 -5.80 -6.53
N LYS A 9 -10.44 -4.68 -5.82
CA LYS A 9 -9.18 -3.89 -5.74
C LYS A 9 -8.24 -4.31 -4.61
N GLY A 10 -8.58 -5.35 -3.85
CA GLY A 10 -7.64 -6.01 -2.93
C GLY A 10 -6.99 -5.10 -1.88
N VAL A 11 -7.68 -4.03 -1.48
CA VAL A 11 -7.24 -3.13 -0.42
C VAL A 11 -7.61 -3.77 0.92
N SER A 12 -6.77 -4.69 1.38
CA SER A 12 -7.00 -5.47 2.60
C SER A 12 -7.29 -4.59 3.84
N CYS A 13 -6.77 -3.35 3.86
CA CYS A 13 -6.99 -2.40 4.94
C CYS A 13 -8.48 -2.08 5.19
N ILE A 14 -9.31 -2.01 4.14
CA ILE A 14 -10.75 -1.73 4.31
C ILE A 14 -11.41 -2.83 5.13
N ASN A 15 -11.21 -4.09 4.71
CA ASN A 15 -11.80 -5.24 5.40
C ASN A 15 -11.25 -5.37 6.82
N GLN A 16 -9.94 -5.18 7.02
CA GLN A 16 -9.36 -5.21 8.36
C GLN A 16 -9.98 -4.17 9.30
N ILE A 17 -10.30 -2.96 8.82
CA ILE A 17 -10.99 -1.96 9.65
C ILE A 17 -12.45 -2.37 9.90
N LEU A 18 -13.14 -2.90 8.90
CA LEU A 18 -14.53 -3.36 9.04
C LEU A 18 -14.67 -4.52 10.02
N ASP A 19 -13.73 -5.45 10.04
CA ASP A 19 -13.76 -6.66 10.88
C ASP A 19 -13.25 -6.40 12.31
N LYS A 20 -12.44 -5.36 12.51
CA LYS A 20 -11.82 -5.07 13.81
C LYS A 20 -12.81 -4.42 14.79
N ILE A 21 -12.76 -4.86 16.05
CA ILE A 21 -13.34 -4.11 17.17
C ILE A 21 -12.45 -2.91 17.45
N LEU A 22 -12.99 -1.69 17.31
CA LEU A 22 -12.24 -0.44 17.43
C LEU A 22 -12.45 0.18 18.82
N PRO A 23 -11.46 0.13 19.72
CA PRO A 23 -11.58 0.73 21.04
C PRO A 23 -11.56 2.26 20.98
N VAL A 24 -11.91 2.88 22.11
CA VAL A 24 -11.73 4.32 22.33
C VAL A 24 -10.25 4.67 22.15
N GLY A 25 -9.95 5.73 21.40
CA GLY A 25 -8.59 6.10 20.98
C GLY A 25 -8.25 5.69 19.54
N GLU A 26 -8.72 4.53 19.07
CA GLU A 26 -8.44 4.05 17.71
C GLU A 26 -9.57 4.33 16.71
N ARG A 27 -10.82 4.38 17.19
CA ARG A 27 -12.03 4.48 16.35
C ARG A 27 -12.04 5.70 15.41
N ASN A 28 -11.60 6.88 15.86
CA ASN A 28 -11.66 8.11 15.06
C ASN A 28 -10.75 8.02 13.83
N ASN A 29 -9.46 7.73 14.05
CA ASN A 29 -8.51 7.53 12.95
C ASN A 29 -8.94 6.39 12.03
N SER A 30 -9.47 5.30 12.58
CA SER A 30 -9.92 4.13 11.81
C SER A 30 -11.08 4.47 10.87
N LEU A 31 -12.11 5.15 11.38
CA LEU A 31 -13.29 5.54 10.61
C LEU A 31 -12.96 6.64 9.58
N PHE A 32 -12.09 7.59 9.95
CA PHE A 32 -11.57 8.59 9.00
C PHE A 32 -10.83 7.93 7.84
N ILE A 33 -9.93 7.00 8.13
CA ILE A 33 -9.15 6.28 7.12
C ILE A 33 -10.06 5.38 6.28
N LEU A 34 -11.04 4.71 6.88
CA LEU A 34 -12.03 3.90 6.18
C LEU A 34 -12.80 4.72 5.14
N TYR A 35 -13.32 5.89 5.52
CA TYR A 35 -14.02 6.79 4.60
C TYR A 35 -13.14 7.15 3.38
N ASN A 36 -11.90 7.57 3.64
CA ASN A 36 -11.00 7.98 2.57
C ASN A 36 -10.57 6.81 1.68
N LEU A 37 -10.34 5.63 2.25
CA LEU A 37 -10.06 4.41 1.49
C LEU A 37 -11.23 4.02 0.59
N LEU A 38 -12.47 4.13 1.05
CA LEU A 38 -13.66 3.84 0.26
C LEU A 38 -13.76 4.78 -0.96
N LEU A 39 -13.51 6.09 -0.75
CA LEU A 39 -13.45 7.08 -1.83
C LEU A 39 -12.32 6.79 -2.83
N GLN A 40 -11.10 6.52 -2.34
CA GLN A 40 -9.96 6.14 -3.19
C GLN A 40 -10.25 4.87 -4.01
N ASN A 41 -11.12 4.01 -3.50
CA ASN A 41 -11.56 2.80 -4.19
C ASN A 41 -12.69 3.02 -5.20
N LYS A 42 -13.04 4.29 -5.50
CA LYS A 42 -14.11 4.72 -6.43
C LYS A 42 -15.53 4.40 -5.94
N ASN A 43 -15.75 4.29 -4.62
CA ASN A 43 -17.12 4.29 -4.11
C ASN A 43 -17.71 5.71 -4.16
N GLU A 44 -19.02 5.80 -4.36
CA GLU A 44 -19.75 7.06 -4.24
C GLU A 44 -19.66 7.62 -2.81
N LYS A 45 -19.74 8.94 -2.69
CA LYS A 45 -19.59 9.64 -1.41
C LYS A 45 -20.64 9.20 -0.40
N ASP A 46 -21.91 9.20 -0.78
CA ASP A 46 -23.00 8.86 0.13
C ASP A 46 -23.01 7.38 0.49
N HIS A 47 -22.64 6.51 -0.44
CA HIS A 47 -22.43 5.10 -0.15
C HIS A 47 -21.29 4.89 0.87
N SER A 48 -20.18 5.62 0.71
CA SER A 48 -19.04 5.57 1.63
C SER A 48 -19.41 6.06 3.03
N LYS A 49 -20.18 7.14 3.14
CA LYS A 49 -20.71 7.64 4.42
C LYS A 49 -21.59 6.59 5.11
N LYS A 50 -22.52 5.97 4.38
CA LYS A 50 -23.42 4.93 4.91
C LYS A 50 -22.63 3.77 5.52
N ILE A 51 -21.58 3.30 4.85
CA ILE A 51 -20.72 2.21 5.38
C ILE A 51 -20.05 2.63 6.70
N VAL A 52 -19.50 3.85 6.76
CA VAL A 52 -18.82 4.36 7.96
C VAL A 52 -19.79 4.54 9.13
N ILE A 53 -21.00 5.03 8.87
CA ILE A 53 -22.06 5.18 9.87
C ILE A 53 -22.46 3.81 10.45
N ILE A 54 -22.71 2.83 9.59
CA ILE A 54 -23.04 1.46 10.02
C ILE A 54 -21.90 0.87 10.86
N LYS A 55 -20.65 1.07 10.43
CA LYS A 55 -19.49 0.60 11.20
C LYS A 55 -19.36 1.32 12.54
N ASN A 56 -19.67 2.61 12.62
CA ASN A 56 -19.66 3.35 13.88
C ASN A 56 -20.73 2.85 14.86
N GLN A 57 -21.94 2.57 14.35
CA GLN A 57 -23.06 2.07 15.14
C GLN A 57 -22.81 0.67 15.72
N SER A 58 -21.95 -0.15 15.10
CA SER A 58 -21.58 -1.46 15.65
C SER A 58 -20.49 -1.42 16.73
N LEU A 59 -19.94 -0.24 17.07
CA LEU A 59 -18.95 -0.10 18.12
C LEU A 59 -19.60 -0.05 19.51
N SER A 60 -18.94 -0.62 20.52
CA SER A 60 -19.41 -0.58 21.91
C SER A 60 -19.58 0.84 22.46
N LYS A 61 -18.72 1.76 21.99
CA LYS A 61 -18.87 3.20 22.16
C LYS A 61 -18.77 3.82 20.77
N PRO A 62 -19.88 4.24 20.16
CA PRO A 62 -19.86 4.99 18.90
C PRO A 62 -19.30 6.40 19.08
N LEU A 63 -18.86 7.01 17.98
CA LEU A 63 -18.71 8.45 17.85
C LEU A 63 -20.09 9.11 17.75
N THR A 64 -20.20 10.32 18.27
CA THR A 64 -21.38 11.19 18.11
C THR A 64 -21.56 11.63 16.66
N ASP A 65 -22.77 12.06 16.29
CA ASP A 65 -23.06 12.56 14.94
C ASP A 65 -22.14 13.72 14.54
N ARG A 66 -21.88 14.64 15.48
CA ARG A 66 -20.96 15.77 15.27
C ARG A 66 -19.53 15.30 15.01
N GLU A 67 -19.05 14.26 15.71
CA GLU A 67 -17.73 13.69 15.48
C GLU A 67 -17.67 12.97 14.13
N ILE A 68 -18.72 12.26 13.74
CA ILE A 68 -18.82 11.56 12.46
C ILE A 68 -18.83 12.54 11.29
N ASP A 69 -19.59 13.63 11.36
CA ASP A 69 -19.64 14.64 10.31
C ASP A 69 -18.27 15.28 10.06
N ASN A 70 -17.45 15.42 11.10
CA ASN A 70 -16.09 15.93 10.97
C ASN A 70 -15.19 15.00 10.14
N LEU A 71 -15.49 13.70 10.04
CA LEU A 71 -14.72 12.76 9.23
C LEU A 71 -14.98 12.95 7.72
N PHE A 72 -16.14 13.49 7.33
CA PHE A 72 -16.61 13.50 5.94
C PHE A 72 -16.25 14.75 5.13
N ARG A 73 -15.44 15.65 5.70
CA ARG A 73 -15.16 16.99 5.13
C ARG A 73 -14.49 16.95 3.75
N LYS A 74 -13.34 16.29 3.60
CA LYS A 74 -12.58 16.22 2.35
C LYS A 74 -12.07 14.80 2.10
N GLY A 75 -12.09 14.38 0.84
CA GLY A 75 -11.43 13.16 0.40
C GLY A 75 -9.93 13.36 0.29
N TYR A 76 -9.15 12.48 0.91
CA TYR A 76 -7.70 12.46 0.89
C TYR A 76 -7.20 11.22 0.16
N ASN A 77 -6.13 11.40 -0.61
CA ASN A 77 -5.40 10.29 -1.22
C ASN A 77 -4.35 9.77 -0.22
N LEU A 78 -4.78 8.94 0.72
CA LEU A 78 -3.92 8.38 1.77
C LEU A 78 -2.86 7.42 1.20
N LYS A 79 -1.61 7.62 1.62
CA LYS A 79 -0.48 6.72 1.33
C LYS A 79 -0.48 5.53 2.31
N CYS A 80 0.05 4.39 1.87
CA CYS A 80 0.20 3.21 2.73
C CYS A 80 1.11 3.45 3.95
N SER A 81 2.08 4.37 3.86
CA SER A 81 2.89 4.79 5.02
C SER A 81 2.02 5.45 6.09
N THR A 82 1.20 6.44 5.71
CA THR A 82 0.30 7.16 6.60
C THR A 82 -0.72 6.24 7.27
N ILE A 83 -1.25 5.27 6.53
CA ILE A 83 -2.20 4.29 7.08
C ILE A 83 -1.53 3.43 8.16
N ARG A 84 -0.31 2.93 7.92
CA ARG A 84 0.41 2.08 8.89
C ARG A 84 0.84 2.83 10.14
N GLU A 85 1.25 4.08 9.97
CA GLU A 85 1.61 4.97 11.08
C GLU A 85 0.42 5.23 12.00
N ARG A 86 -0.76 5.48 11.42
CA ARG A 86 -1.97 5.82 12.19
C ARG A 86 -2.76 4.60 12.67
N LEU A 87 -2.64 3.46 11.98
CA LEU A 87 -3.32 2.20 12.29
C LEU A 87 -2.30 1.06 12.35
N PRO A 88 -1.56 0.92 13.46
CA PRO A 88 -0.52 -0.12 13.60
C PRO A 88 -1.04 -1.55 13.47
N PHE A 89 -2.34 -1.79 13.69
CA PHE A 89 -2.95 -3.11 13.55
C PHE A 89 -3.09 -3.57 12.08
N ILE A 90 -2.93 -2.66 11.11
CA ILE A 90 -3.08 -2.99 9.69
C ILE A 90 -1.88 -3.82 9.21
N LYS A 91 -2.18 -5.03 8.73
CA LYS A 91 -1.20 -5.93 8.11
C LYS A 91 -1.29 -5.83 6.58
N CYS A 92 -0.16 -5.58 5.91
CA CYS A 92 -0.13 -5.42 4.45
C CYS A 92 0.11 -6.72 3.67
N ASP A 93 0.45 -7.81 4.36
CA ASP A 93 0.68 -9.17 3.84
C ASP A 93 -0.48 -9.70 2.98
N ARG A 94 -1.72 -9.30 3.28
CA ARG A 94 -2.94 -9.70 2.57
C ARG A 94 -3.40 -8.71 1.48
N CYS A 95 -2.68 -7.62 1.24
CA CYS A 95 -3.07 -6.59 0.28
C CYS A 95 -2.67 -7.00 -1.15
N LYS A 96 -3.64 -7.30 -2.03
CA LYS A 96 -3.34 -7.70 -3.42
C LYS A 96 -2.66 -6.59 -4.23
N LYS A 97 -2.84 -5.32 -3.84
CA LYS A 97 -2.13 -4.19 -4.44
C LYS A 97 -0.63 -4.20 -4.12
N PHE A 98 -0.25 -4.81 -3.00
CA PHE A 98 1.13 -5.10 -2.64
C PHE A 98 1.66 -6.33 -3.39
N ARG A 99 0.76 -7.19 -3.88
CA ARG A 99 1.06 -8.48 -4.49
C ARG A 99 1.06 -8.52 -6.02
N LYS A 100 0.51 -7.50 -6.69
CA LYS A 100 0.77 -7.31 -8.14
C LYS A 100 2.27 -7.06 -8.30
N GLY A 101 3.00 -8.11 -8.69
CA GLY A 101 4.46 -8.18 -8.68
C GLY A 101 4.97 -9.12 -7.58
N LEU A 102 4.64 -8.88 -6.31
CA LEU A 102 5.27 -9.57 -5.17
C LEU A 102 4.88 -11.05 -4.98
N ASP A 103 3.71 -11.50 -5.47
CA ASP A 103 3.30 -12.91 -5.40
C ASP A 103 4.20 -13.83 -6.26
N GLU A 104 4.85 -13.28 -7.30
CA GLU A 104 5.91 -13.96 -8.08
C GLU A 104 7.29 -13.86 -7.38
N MET A 105 7.42 -13.03 -6.33
CA MET A 105 8.68 -12.68 -5.65
C MET A 105 8.89 -13.37 -4.28
N VAL A 106 7.94 -14.18 -3.82
CA VAL A 106 7.80 -14.61 -2.40
C VAL A 106 8.96 -15.49 -1.87
N GLY A 107 9.90 -15.91 -2.72
CA GLY A 107 11.10 -16.65 -2.31
C GLY A 107 12.33 -15.80 -1.94
N SER A 108 12.43 -14.56 -2.42
CA SER A 108 13.70 -13.83 -2.38
C SER A 108 14.04 -13.26 -1.00
N ILE A 109 15.21 -13.64 -0.49
CA ILE A 109 15.82 -13.05 0.72
C ILE A 109 16.10 -11.56 0.50
N LEU A 110 16.48 -11.15 -0.72
CA LEU A 110 16.73 -9.75 -1.04
C LEU A 110 15.47 -8.91 -0.85
N ILE A 111 14.33 -9.34 -1.40
CA ILE A 111 13.05 -8.62 -1.30
C ILE A 111 12.60 -8.47 0.16
N LYS A 112 12.83 -9.49 1.00
CA LYS A 112 12.50 -9.45 2.43
C LYS A 112 13.31 -8.40 3.19
N ASN A 113 14.55 -8.15 2.78
CA ASN A 113 15.50 -7.29 3.50
C ASN A 113 15.84 -5.97 2.78
N ILE A 114 15.30 -5.71 1.58
CA ILE A 114 15.69 -4.58 0.70
C ILE A 114 15.49 -3.18 1.32
N ARG A 115 14.61 -3.08 2.32
CA ARG A 115 14.37 -1.83 3.07
C ARG A 115 15.44 -1.57 4.11
N GLU A 116 16.08 -2.61 4.62
CA GLU A 116 17.13 -2.55 5.63
C GLU A 116 18.49 -2.23 5.02
N LEU A 117 18.65 -2.46 3.70
CA LEU A 117 19.84 -2.07 2.97
C LEU A 117 20.07 -0.55 3.12
N PRO A 118 21.16 -0.15 3.80
CA PRO A 118 21.46 1.26 4.02
C PRO A 118 21.96 1.91 2.72
N LYS A 119 21.76 3.22 2.60
CA LYS A 119 22.33 4.06 1.53
C LYS A 119 21.90 3.68 0.09
N ILE A 120 20.75 3.02 -0.10
CA ILE A 120 20.13 2.82 -1.42
C ILE A 120 18.86 3.65 -1.62
N THR A 121 18.69 4.17 -2.82
CA THR A 121 17.52 4.99 -3.20
C THR A 121 16.31 4.11 -3.53
N ASN A 122 15.11 4.70 -3.61
CA ASN A 122 13.92 3.95 -4.01
C ASN A 122 14.00 3.44 -5.45
N THR A 123 14.66 4.18 -6.35
CA THR A 123 14.90 3.74 -7.72
C THR A 123 15.83 2.53 -7.74
N GLU A 124 16.94 2.59 -7.01
CA GLU A 124 17.88 1.48 -6.88
C GLU A 124 17.22 0.24 -6.27
N ARG A 125 16.39 0.41 -5.24
CA ARG A 125 15.56 -0.68 -4.69
C ARG A 125 14.64 -1.29 -5.74
N GLY A 126 13.96 -0.45 -6.53
CA GLY A 126 13.10 -0.92 -7.61
C GLY A 126 13.88 -1.76 -8.64
N ILE A 127 15.06 -1.30 -9.06
CA ILE A 127 15.93 -2.04 -9.99
C ILE A 127 16.41 -3.36 -9.39
N LEU A 128 16.84 -3.38 -8.14
CA LEU A 128 17.25 -4.62 -7.45
C LEU A 128 16.12 -5.64 -7.38
N CYS A 129 14.90 -5.21 -7.03
CA CYS A 129 13.74 -6.10 -7.04
C CYS A 129 13.49 -6.69 -8.42
N MET A 130 13.59 -5.87 -9.47
CA MET A 130 13.35 -6.32 -10.84
C MET A 130 14.39 -7.33 -11.29
N LEU A 131 15.68 -7.06 -11.05
CA LEU A 131 16.77 -7.96 -11.43
C LEU A 131 16.65 -9.32 -10.76
N ASP A 132 16.33 -9.33 -9.47
CA ASP A 132 16.23 -10.55 -8.67
C ASP A 132 15.00 -11.39 -9.02
N VAL A 133 13.93 -10.77 -9.52
CA VAL A 133 12.65 -11.47 -9.74
C VAL A 133 12.47 -11.82 -11.20
N TYR A 134 12.62 -10.84 -12.10
CA TYR A 134 12.34 -11.01 -13.52
C TYR A 134 13.51 -11.57 -14.29
N PHE A 135 14.71 -11.45 -13.75
CA PHE A 135 15.95 -11.72 -14.47
C PHE A 135 16.94 -12.56 -13.64
N SER A 136 16.43 -13.30 -12.65
CA SER A 136 17.25 -14.10 -11.73
C SER A 136 18.21 -15.01 -12.50
N GLY A 137 19.52 -14.77 -12.35
CA GLY A 137 20.56 -15.57 -12.99
C GLY A 137 20.90 -15.16 -14.43
N GLU A 138 20.21 -14.17 -15.00
CA GLU A 138 20.47 -13.68 -16.35
C GLU A 138 21.35 -12.44 -16.37
N LYS A 139 22.22 -12.32 -17.39
CA LYS A 139 22.88 -11.05 -17.72
C LYS A 139 21.94 -10.21 -18.57
N VAL A 140 21.49 -9.09 -18.03
CA VAL A 140 20.48 -8.25 -18.70
C VAL A 140 21.04 -6.88 -19.04
N SER A 141 20.74 -6.43 -20.26
CA SER A 141 21.11 -5.09 -20.71
C SER A 141 20.17 -4.03 -20.15
N VAL A 142 20.67 -2.80 -20.00
CA VAL A 142 19.86 -1.64 -19.58
C VAL A 142 18.67 -1.42 -20.54
N ASN A 143 18.87 -1.63 -21.85
CA ASN A 143 17.81 -1.52 -22.86
C ASN A 143 16.67 -2.50 -22.57
N ARG A 144 17.01 -3.76 -22.28
CA ARG A 144 16.01 -4.78 -21.99
C ARG A 144 15.19 -4.47 -20.74
N ILE A 145 15.84 -3.91 -19.71
CA ILE A 145 15.15 -3.45 -18.50
C ILE A 145 14.24 -2.27 -18.82
N ALA A 146 14.70 -1.31 -19.62
CA ALA A 146 13.92 -0.14 -20.03
C ALA A 146 12.66 -0.53 -20.81
N GLU A 147 12.78 -1.48 -21.75
CA GLU A 147 11.65 -2.03 -22.51
C GLU A 147 10.59 -2.64 -21.59
N ILE A 148 11.02 -3.50 -20.65
CA ILE A 148 10.09 -4.24 -19.78
C ILE A 148 9.44 -3.33 -18.73
N THR A 149 10.18 -2.37 -18.19
CA THR A 149 9.71 -1.49 -17.11
C THR A 149 9.05 -0.20 -17.61
N ASN A 150 9.18 0.10 -18.91
CA ASN A 150 8.86 1.39 -19.50
C ASN A 150 9.51 2.58 -18.74
N MET A 151 10.66 2.34 -18.11
CA MET A 151 11.41 3.37 -17.38
C MET A 151 12.45 4.03 -18.29
N ASN A 152 12.80 5.28 -17.96
CA ASN A 152 13.82 6.01 -18.69
C ASN A 152 15.19 5.31 -18.60
N TYR A 153 15.81 5.07 -19.75
CA TYR A 153 17.11 4.41 -19.88
C TYR A 153 18.19 5.03 -18.97
N GLN A 154 18.31 6.36 -18.94
CA GLN A 154 19.34 7.03 -18.14
C GLN A 154 19.12 6.86 -16.64
N THR A 155 17.85 6.79 -16.22
CA THR A 155 17.49 6.52 -14.83
C THR A 155 17.91 5.11 -14.42
N ILE A 156 17.66 4.11 -15.28
CA ILE A 156 18.08 2.73 -15.04
C ILE A 156 19.60 2.62 -15.04
N LYS A 157 20.27 3.18 -16.04
CA LYS A 157 21.74 3.17 -16.16
C LYS A 157 22.39 3.73 -14.91
N LYS A 158 21.98 4.93 -14.48
CA LYS A 158 22.50 5.57 -13.27
C LYS A 158 22.26 4.73 -12.02
N ALA A 159 21.09 4.11 -11.90
CA ALA A 159 20.79 3.23 -10.77
C ALA A 159 21.70 1.98 -10.76
N ILE A 160 21.93 1.34 -11.92
CA ILE A 160 22.82 0.19 -12.04
C ILE A 160 24.27 0.57 -11.74
N ASP A 161 24.75 1.69 -12.29
CA ASP A 161 26.12 2.17 -12.04
C ASP A 161 26.34 2.50 -10.56
N ASN A 162 25.36 3.14 -9.90
CA ASN A 162 25.39 3.39 -8.46
C ASN A 162 25.40 2.09 -7.65
N LEU A 163 24.60 1.09 -8.03
CA LEU A 163 24.55 -0.20 -7.36
C LEU A 163 25.87 -0.98 -7.49
N ARG A 164 26.53 -0.89 -8.65
CA ARG A 164 27.90 -1.40 -8.87
C ARG A 164 28.93 -0.65 -8.03
N GLY A 165 28.87 0.68 -8.01
CA GLY A 165 29.75 1.50 -7.17
C GLY A 165 29.59 1.22 -5.66
N LYS A 166 28.42 0.71 -5.24
CA LYS A 166 28.14 0.25 -3.88
C LYS A 166 28.53 -1.21 -3.62
N GLY A 167 29.04 -1.93 -4.62
CA GLY A 167 29.40 -3.34 -4.53
C GLY A 167 28.22 -4.29 -4.37
N ILE A 168 27.00 -3.84 -4.65
CA ILE A 168 25.78 -4.68 -4.55
C ILE A 168 25.61 -5.52 -5.82
N LEU A 169 25.90 -4.93 -6.98
CA LEU A 169 25.94 -5.62 -8.27
C LEU A 169 27.39 -5.81 -8.71
N LYS A 170 27.66 -6.95 -9.34
CA LYS A 170 28.93 -7.23 -10.02
C LYS A 170 28.89 -6.80 -11.49
#